data_AF-A0A6V8PK05-F1
#
_entry.id   AF-A0A6V8PK05-F1
#
_cell.length_a   1.000
_cell.length_b   1.000
_cell.length_c   1.000
_cell.angle_alpha   90.00
_cell.angle_beta   90.00
_cell.angle_gamma   90.00
#
_symmetry.space_group_name_H-M   'P 1'
#
loop_
_entity.id
_entity.type
_entity.pdbx_description
1 polymer ?
#
loop_
_entity_poly.entity_id
_entity_poly.type
_entity_poly.pdbx_seq_one_letter_code
_entity_poly.pdbx_strand_id
1 'polypeptide(L)'
;MKLSQLVSEYIAFKHALGVRFQTEARILKAFSRAMGDVESIEVEPSAVHAFLAGKGVVTGFWYEKFGVLARFYRFLMIRNYVDSIPLLKTMPKRPEPMKPYIYTLEELRRLLAATDRLQSPWSPLRAHTFHTLILTLYSTGLRIGEALSLTLADVNLLESLIMVRSGKFFKTRLVPIGPQLTETLRSYVQRRRKLPCPQGEDSAFFATRSGNALTYD
;
A
#
# COMPACT_ATOMS: atom_id res chain seq x y z
N MET A 1 -21.62 -23.61 -12.70
CA MET A 1 -20.54 -22.69 -13.18
C MET A 1 -19.43 -22.68 -12.15
N LYS A 2 -18.17 -22.73 -12.58
CA LYS A 2 -17.03 -22.94 -11.66
C LYS A 2 -16.75 -21.70 -10.82
N LEU A 3 -16.36 -21.91 -9.55
CA LEU A 3 -16.02 -20.83 -8.62
C LEU A 3 -14.89 -19.92 -9.16
N SER A 4 -13.90 -20.51 -9.85
CA SER A 4 -12.78 -19.77 -10.46
C SER A 4 -13.22 -18.80 -11.56
N GLN A 5 -14.22 -19.20 -12.36
CA GLN A 5 -14.81 -18.35 -13.40
C GLN A 5 -15.58 -17.20 -12.77
N LEU A 6 -16.38 -17.49 -11.75
CA LEU A 6 -17.14 -16.49 -11.00
C LEU A 6 -16.26 -15.45 -10.30
N VAL A 7 -15.16 -15.89 -9.70
CA VAL A 7 -14.15 -14.98 -9.12
C VAL A 7 -13.57 -14.08 -10.20
N SER A 8 -13.26 -14.63 -11.38
CA SER A 8 -12.73 -13.86 -12.50
C SER A 8 -13.75 -12.84 -13.04
N GLU A 9 -15.01 -13.24 -13.18
CA GLU A 9 -16.11 -12.36 -13.58
C GLU A 9 -16.30 -11.21 -12.58
N TYR A 10 -16.29 -11.51 -11.28
CA TYR A 10 -16.45 -10.48 -10.25
C TYR A 10 -15.28 -9.49 -10.21
N ILE A 11 -14.06 -9.97 -10.39
CA ILE A 11 -12.87 -9.11 -10.49
C ILE A 11 -12.98 -8.21 -11.74
N ALA A 12 -13.34 -8.77 -12.89
CA ALA A 12 -13.54 -8.01 -14.12
C ALA A 12 -14.63 -6.94 -13.95
N PHE A 13 -15.76 -7.30 -13.32
CA PHE A 13 -16.84 -6.37 -12.98
C PHE A 13 -16.35 -5.21 -12.11
N LYS A 14 -15.52 -5.48 -11.09
CA LYS A 14 -14.97 -4.43 -10.23
C LYS A 14 -14.00 -3.51 -10.96
N HIS A 15 -13.18 -4.05 -11.85
CA HIS A 15 -12.32 -3.23 -12.70
C HIS A 15 -13.10 -2.38 -13.70
N ALA A 16 -14.19 -2.91 -14.27
CA ALA A 16 -15.07 -2.15 -15.16
C ALA A 16 -15.72 -0.95 -14.46
N LEU A 17 -15.93 -1.02 -13.15
CA LEU A 17 -16.39 0.09 -12.31
C LEU A 17 -15.26 1.08 -11.92
N GLY A 18 -14.05 0.92 -12.47
CA GLY A 18 -12.90 1.78 -12.17
C GLY A 18 -12.23 1.52 -10.81
N VAL A 19 -12.57 0.40 -10.14
CA VAL A 19 -11.98 0.07 -8.83
C VAL A 19 -10.64 -0.63 -9.04
N ARG A 20 -9.57 -0.16 -8.36
CA ARG A 20 -8.24 -0.80 -8.41
C ARG A 20 -8.28 -2.27 -7.97
N PHE A 21 -9.05 -2.59 -6.93
CA PHE A 21 -9.44 -3.94 -6.49
C PHE A 21 -8.29 -4.97 -6.35
N GLN A 22 -7.07 -4.53 -6.04
CA GLN A 22 -5.87 -5.39 -6.05
C GLN A 22 -5.85 -6.38 -4.87
N THR A 23 -6.01 -5.89 -3.64
CA THR A 23 -5.97 -6.72 -2.43
C THR A 23 -7.14 -7.69 -2.39
N GLU A 24 -8.35 -7.20 -2.69
CA GLU A 24 -9.56 -8.01 -2.73
C GLU A 24 -9.49 -9.10 -3.81
N ALA A 25 -8.96 -8.79 -5.00
CA ALA A 25 -8.73 -9.79 -6.04
C ALA A 25 -7.75 -10.88 -5.60
N ARG A 26 -6.67 -10.52 -4.87
CA ARG A 26 -5.73 -11.50 -4.30
C ARG A 26 -6.43 -12.40 -3.28
N ILE A 27 -7.25 -11.84 -2.40
CA ILE A 27 -8.05 -12.61 -1.43
C ILE A 27 -8.98 -13.60 -2.14
N LEU A 28 -9.72 -13.16 -3.17
CA LEU A 28 -10.66 -14.01 -3.90
C LEU A 28 -9.96 -15.12 -4.70
N LYS A 29 -8.81 -14.81 -5.31
CA LYS A 29 -7.99 -15.83 -5.99
C LYS A 29 -7.45 -16.85 -4.99
N ALA A 30 -7.01 -16.41 -3.81
CA ALA A 30 -6.59 -17.31 -2.74
C ALA A 30 -7.74 -18.18 -2.23
N PHE A 31 -8.95 -17.60 -2.11
CA PHE A 31 -10.16 -18.31 -1.75
C PHE A 31 -10.52 -19.39 -2.79
N SER A 32 -10.58 -19.04 -4.07
CA SER A 32 -10.86 -20.00 -5.14
C SER A 32 -9.83 -21.14 -5.17
N ARG A 33 -8.54 -20.85 -4.95
CA ARG A 33 -7.50 -21.89 -4.86
C ARG A 33 -7.70 -22.80 -3.65
N ALA A 34 -8.13 -22.25 -2.52
CA ALA A 34 -8.35 -23.02 -1.29
C ALA A 34 -9.58 -23.93 -1.39
N MET A 35 -10.61 -23.53 -2.12
CA MET A 35 -11.82 -24.34 -2.35
C MET A 35 -11.64 -25.36 -3.47
N GLY A 36 -10.71 -25.14 -4.40
CA GLY A 36 -10.48 -26.02 -5.55
C GLY A 36 -11.46 -25.77 -6.70
N ASP A 37 -11.60 -26.78 -7.56
CA ASP A 37 -12.43 -26.72 -8.77
C ASP A 37 -13.87 -27.16 -8.49
N VAL A 38 -14.56 -26.39 -7.66
CA VAL A 38 -15.93 -26.64 -7.21
C VAL A 38 -16.94 -25.73 -7.90
N GLU A 39 -18.19 -26.19 -7.98
CA GLU A 39 -19.30 -25.30 -8.34
C GLU A 39 -19.58 -24.31 -7.19
N SER A 40 -20.09 -23.11 -7.50
CA SER A 40 -20.37 -22.11 -6.46
C SER A 40 -21.37 -22.55 -5.41
N ILE A 41 -22.31 -23.41 -5.78
CA ILE A 41 -23.36 -23.95 -4.92
C ILE A 41 -22.85 -25.06 -3.98
N GLU A 42 -21.70 -25.67 -4.29
CA GLU A 42 -21.15 -26.81 -3.55
C GLU A 42 -20.21 -26.39 -2.42
N VAL A 43 -19.93 -25.10 -2.27
CA VAL A 43 -18.99 -24.63 -1.26
C VAL A 43 -19.59 -24.77 0.14
N GLU A 44 -19.11 -25.77 0.89
CA GLU A 44 -19.56 -26.03 2.25
C GLU A 44 -19.22 -24.85 3.20
N PRO A 45 -20.14 -24.40 4.06
CA PRO A 45 -19.87 -23.34 5.03
C PRO A 45 -18.63 -23.58 5.91
N SER A 46 -18.36 -24.84 6.29
CA SER A 46 -17.20 -25.20 7.11
C SER A 46 -15.88 -24.89 6.40
N ALA A 47 -15.79 -25.12 5.09
CA ALA A 47 -14.63 -24.80 4.27
C ALA A 47 -14.40 -23.29 4.20
N VAL A 48 -15.47 -22.50 4.05
CA VAL A 48 -15.40 -21.03 4.09
C VAL A 48 -14.90 -20.53 5.45
N HIS A 49 -15.39 -21.14 6.54
CA HIS A 49 -14.96 -20.79 7.90
C HIS A 49 -13.47 -21.13 8.12
N ALA A 50 -13.01 -22.29 7.64
CA ALA A 50 -11.61 -22.68 7.69
C ALA A 50 -10.70 -21.69 6.93
N PHE A 51 -11.13 -21.23 5.75
CA PHE A 51 -10.39 -20.21 4.98
C PHE A 51 -10.31 -18.86 5.70
N LEU A 52 -11.40 -18.45 6.35
CA LEU A 52 -11.46 -17.21 7.11
C LEU A 52 -10.58 -17.27 8.36
N ALA A 53 -10.72 -18.34 9.16
CA ALA A 53 -9.95 -18.55 10.38
C ALA A 53 -8.44 -18.65 10.10
N GLY A 54 -8.05 -19.35 9.02
CA GLY A 54 -6.64 -19.61 8.75
C GLY A 54 -5.99 -20.43 9.85
N LYS A 55 -4.66 -20.26 10.04
CA LYS A 55 -3.86 -21.04 10.99
C LYS A 55 -3.57 -20.32 12.33
N GLY A 56 -4.24 -19.20 12.62
CA GLY A 56 -3.82 -18.33 13.72
C GLY A 56 -4.95 -17.54 14.37
N VAL A 57 -4.57 -16.63 15.26
CA VAL A 57 -5.51 -15.75 15.97
C VAL A 57 -6.26 -14.84 15.00
N VAL A 58 -7.47 -14.42 15.39
CA VAL A 58 -8.28 -13.48 14.62
C VAL A 58 -7.56 -12.13 14.54
N THR A 59 -7.21 -11.72 13.32
CA THR A 59 -6.55 -10.43 13.03
C THR A 59 -7.51 -9.46 12.36
N GLY A 60 -7.11 -8.20 12.19
CA GLY A 60 -7.86 -7.26 11.36
C GLY A 60 -8.07 -7.78 9.92
N PHE A 61 -7.13 -8.55 9.39
CA PHE A 61 -7.20 -9.16 8.06
C PHE A 61 -8.33 -10.19 7.94
N TRP A 62 -8.72 -10.85 9.04
CA TRP A 62 -9.90 -11.73 9.06
C TRP A 62 -11.16 -10.97 8.60
N TYR A 63 -11.37 -9.75 9.11
CA TYR A 63 -12.53 -8.92 8.79
C TYR A 63 -12.50 -8.42 7.35
N GLU A 64 -11.30 -8.16 6.84
CA GLU A 64 -11.10 -7.80 5.43
C GLU A 64 -11.49 -8.97 4.52
N LYS A 65 -10.99 -10.18 4.79
CA LYS A 65 -11.40 -11.40 4.06
C LYS A 65 -12.90 -11.62 4.13
N PHE A 66 -13.49 -11.54 5.33
CA PHE A 66 -14.92 -11.71 5.52
C PHE A 66 -15.73 -10.70 4.70
N GLY A 67 -15.36 -9.42 4.75
CA GLY A 67 -16.03 -8.37 3.98
C GLY A 67 -15.91 -8.57 2.47
N VAL A 68 -14.76 -9.03 1.99
CA VAL A 68 -14.55 -9.35 0.56
C VAL A 68 -15.44 -10.51 0.12
N LEU A 69 -15.45 -11.62 0.88
CA LEU A 69 -16.30 -12.77 0.59
C LEU A 69 -17.78 -12.42 0.67
N ALA A 70 -18.20 -11.63 1.67
CA ALA A 70 -19.60 -11.21 1.81
C ALA A 70 -20.09 -10.41 0.61
N ARG A 71 -19.26 -9.49 0.10
CA ARG A 71 -19.59 -8.72 -1.12
C ARG A 71 -19.60 -9.60 -2.36
N PHE A 72 -18.69 -10.56 -2.46
CA PHE A 72 -18.64 -11.51 -3.57
C PHE A 72 -19.87 -12.42 -3.59
N TYR A 73 -20.22 -13.08 -2.48
CA TYR A 73 -21.42 -13.93 -2.40
C TYR A 73 -22.72 -13.14 -2.61
N ARG A 74 -22.78 -11.87 -2.17
CA ARG A 74 -23.91 -11.00 -2.50
C ARG A 74 -24.02 -10.75 -4.02
N PHE A 75 -22.89 -10.56 -4.70
CA PHE A 75 -22.87 -10.45 -6.17
C PHE A 75 -23.34 -11.74 -6.85
N LEU A 76 -23.00 -12.91 -6.32
CA LEU A 76 -23.47 -14.21 -6.81
C LEU A 76 -24.97 -14.40 -6.61
N MET A 77 -25.50 -14.06 -5.43
CA MET A 77 -26.92 -14.15 -5.12
C MET A 77 -27.77 -13.28 -6.06
N ILE A 78 -27.35 -12.03 -6.30
CA ILE A 78 -28.09 -11.12 -7.18
C ILE A 78 -28.17 -11.67 -8.62
N ARG A 79 -27.24 -12.53 -9.02
CA ARG A 79 -27.21 -13.21 -10.33
C ARG A 79 -27.80 -14.63 -10.29
N ASN A 80 -28.42 -15.03 -9.18
CA ASN A 80 -28.98 -16.37 -8.97
C ASN A 80 -27.97 -17.51 -9.15
N TYR A 81 -26.68 -17.28 -8.87
CA TYR A 81 -25.66 -18.33 -8.90
C TYR A 81 -25.58 -19.13 -7.59
N VAL A 82 -26.13 -18.59 -6.51
CA VAL A 82 -26.21 -19.22 -5.18
C VAL A 82 -27.49 -18.75 -4.47
N ASP A 83 -28.12 -19.63 -3.71
CA ASP A 83 -29.37 -19.32 -2.99
C ASP A 83 -29.14 -18.73 -1.60
N SER A 84 -27.94 -18.92 -1.04
CA SER A 84 -27.61 -18.42 0.29
C SER A 84 -26.13 -18.04 0.42
N ILE A 85 -25.82 -17.24 1.44
CA ILE A 85 -24.45 -16.84 1.76
C ILE A 85 -23.87 -17.85 2.77
N PRO A 86 -22.85 -18.65 2.40
CA PRO A 86 -22.21 -19.62 3.30
C PRO A 86 -21.20 -18.94 4.25
N LEU A 87 -21.59 -17.81 4.86
CA LEU A 87 -20.76 -17.06 5.81
C LEU A 87 -21.30 -17.17 7.24
N LEU A 88 -20.42 -16.94 8.20
CA LEU A 88 -20.77 -16.91 9.63
C LEU A 88 -21.87 -15.89 9.90
N LYS A 89 -22.91 -16.31 10.62
CA LYS A 89 -23.95 -15.42 11.15
C LYS A 89 -23.43 -14.60 12.34
N THR A 90 -22.52 -15.17 13.12
CA THR A 90 -21.89 -14.55 14.28
C THR A 90 -20.40 -14.36 14.02
N MET A 91 -19.94 -13.11 14.09
CA MET A 91 -18.53 -12.78 13.91
C MET A 91 -17.77 -12.96 15.23
N PRO A 92 -16.48 -13.35 15.20
CA PRO A 92 -15.63 -13.35 16.39
C PRO A 92 -15.49 -11.94 16.96
N LYS A 93 -14.93 -11.78 18.16
CA LYS A 93 -14.59 -10.46 18.69
C LYS A 93 -13.48 -9.83 17.85
N ARG A 94 -13.57 -8.52 17.59
CA ARG A 94 -12.51 -7.80 16.85
C ARG A 94 -11.28 -7.66 17.74
N PRO A 95 -10.06 -7.94 17.23
CA PRO A 95 -8.85 -7.64 17.98
C PRO A 95 -8.80 -6.14 18.28
N GLU A 96 -8.12 -5.78 19.36
CA GLU A 96 -7.90 -4.37 19.67
C GLU A 96 -7.19 -3.67 18.50
N PRO A 97 -7.61 -2.45 18.16
CA PRO A 97 -6.91 -1.69 17.12
C PRO A 97 -5.47 -1.46 17.55
N MET A 98 -4.55 -1.53 16.59
CA MET A 98 -3.18 -1.08 16.80
C MET A 98 -3.23 0.36 17.31
N LYS A 99 -2.59 0.61 18.45
CA LYS A 99 -2.39 1.96 18.97
C LYS A 99 -1.17 2.54 18.27
N PRO A 100 -1.31 3.60 17.45
CA PRO A 100 -0.16 4.22 16.79
C PRO A 100 0.81 4.73 17.85
N TYR A 101 2.09 4.42 17.67
CA TYR A 101 3.15 4.99 18.50
C TYR A 101 3.46 6.39 18.01
N ILE A 102 3.29 7.39 18.88
CA ILE A 102 3.61 8.79 18.57
C ILE A 102 5.02 9.07 19.03
N TYR A 103 5.93 9.26 18.07
CA TYR A 103 7.34 9.53 18.34
C TYR A 103 7.53 10.90 18.98
N THR A 104 8.36 10.93 20.02
CA THR A 104 8.88 12.18 20.58
C THR A 104 9.92 12.81 19.65
N LEU A 105 10.20 14.10 19.86
CA LEU A 105 11.24 14.80 19.11
C LEU A 105 12.63 14.17 19.31
N GLU A 106 12.92 13.68 20.51
CA GLU A 106 14.19 13.01 20.81
C GLU A 106 14.31 11.68 20.06
N GLU A 107 13.24 10.89 20.02
CA GLU A 107 13.21 9.64 19.24
C GLU A 107 13.36 9.88 17.76
N LEU A 108 12.72 10.93 17.22
CA LEU A 108 12.89 11.30 15.83
C LEU A 108 14.35 11.66 15.52
N ARG A 109 15.01 12.43 16.40
CA ARG A 109 16.44 12.75 16.25
C ARG A 109 17.30 11.49 16.28
N ARG A 110 17.03 10.56 17.21
CA ARG A 110 17.73 9.26 17.27
C ARG A 110 17.48 8.42 16.02
N LEU A 111 16.27 8.43 15.48
CA LEU A 111 15.91 7.72 14.25
C LEU A 111 16.64 8.29 13.04
N LEU A 112 16.67 9.62 12.89
CA LEU A 112 17.42 10.31 11.84
C LEU A 112 18.92 10.02 11.93
N ALA A 113 19.52 10.11 13.13
CA ALA A 113 20.92 9.77 13.36
C ALA A 113 21.24 8.29 13.05
N ALA A 114 20.30 7.38 13.31
CA ALA A 114 20.50 5.95 13.00
C ALA A 114 20.60 5.67 11.49
N THR A 115 20.10 6.57 10.61
CA THR A 115 20.20 6.39 9.16
C THR A 115 21.64 6.41 8.65
N ASP A 116 22.58 7.02 9.37
CA ASP A 116 24.01 6.99 9.03
C ASP A 116 24.58 5.56 9.04
N ARG A 117 23.98 4.65 9.82
CA ARG A 117 24.36 3.23 9.82
C ARG A 117 24.00 2.51 8.52
N LEU A 118 23.21 3.13 7.64
CA LEU A 118 22.84 2.59 6.33
C LEU A 118 23.85 2.97 5.23
N GLN A 119 24.92 3.70 5.58
CA GLN A 119 25.99 4.02 4.65
C GLN A 119 26.61 2.74 4.10
N SER A 120 26.82 2.70 2.80
CA SER A 120 27.39 1.54 2.11
C SER A 120 28.14 2.00 0.87
N PRO A 121 29.38 1.52 0.63
CA PRO A 121 30.10 1.78 -0.61
C PRO A 121 29.31 1.36 -1.85
N TRP A 122 28.54 0.27 -1.70
CA TRP A 122 27.70 -0.27 -2.75
C TRP A 122 26.48 0.60 -3.02
N SER A 123 25.96 1.35 -2.04
CA SER A 123 24.78 2.21 -2.22
C SER A 123 24.99 3.56 -1.54
N PRO A 124 25.80 4.46 -2.15
CA PRO A 124 26.18 5.74 -1.53
C PRO A 124 25.00 6.64 -1.21
N LEU A 125 23.87 6.47 -1.91
CA LEU A 125 22.67 7.27 -1.70
C LEU A 125 21.80 6.75 -0.55
N ARG A 126 21.96 5.50 -0.10
CA ARG A 126 20.99 4.82 0.77
C ARG A 126 20.71 5.57 2.07
N ALA A 127 21.75 5.88 2.83
CA ALA A 127 21.62 6.62 4.10
C ALA A 127 20.88 7.95 3.89
N HIS A 128 21.28 8.71 2.87
CA HIS A 128 20.65 9.99 2.53
C HIS A 128 19.20 9.83 2.06
N THR A 129 18.88 8.80 1.28
CA THR A 129 17.49 8.53 0.86
C THR A 129 16.61 8.31 2.09
N PHE A 130 17.02 7.46 3.04
CA PHE A 130 16.23 7.20 4.24
C PHE A 130 16.15 8.42 5.16
N HIS A 131 17.27 9.13 5.38
CA HIS A 131 17.28 10.36 6.17
C HIS A 131 16.30 11.40 5.61
N THR A 132 16.42 11.72 4.32
CA THR A 132 15.59 12.71 3.66
C THR A 132 14.13 12.26 3.57
N LEU A 133 13.86 10.97 3.35
CA LEU A 133 12.50 10.43 3.33
C LEU A 133 11.81 10.57 4.70
N ILE A 134 12.48 10.17 5.78
CA ILE A 134 11.93 10.27 7.14
C ILE A 134 11.63 11.73 7.48
N LEU A 135 12.58 12.63 7.19
CA LEU A 135 12.38 14.06 7.44
C LEU A 135 11.24 14.62 6.60
N THR A 136 11.13 14.23 5.33
CA THR A 136 10.02 14.63 4.46
C THR A 136 8.69 14.19 5.05
N LEU A 137 8.54 12.91 5.41
CA LEU A 137 7.31 12.38 6.00
C LEU A 137 6.92 13.13 7.27
N TYR A 138 7.89 13.38 8.16
CA TYR A 138 7.67 14.12 9.40
C TYR A 138 7.23 15.57 9.15
N SER A 139 7.91 16.29 8.25
CA SER A 139 7.67 17.71 8.02
C SER A 139 6.43 18.00 7.17
N THR A 140 5.98 17.05 6.35
CA THR A 140 4.91 17.28 5.35
C THR A 140 3.65 16.48 5.61
N GLY A 141 3.70 15.47 6.47
CA GLY A 141 2.57 14.58 6.73
C GLY A 141 2.13 13.75 5.51
N LEU A 142 3.00 13.60 4.50
CA LEU A 142 2.72 12.74 3.35
C LEU A 142 2.54 11.29 3.79
N ARG A 143 1.62 10.58 3.13
CA ARG A 143 1.59 9.12 3.25
C ARG A 143 2.85 8.54 2.61
N ILE A 144 3.34 7.41 3.12
CA ILE A 144 4.54 6.75 2.58
C ILE A 144 4.43 6.51 1.07
N GLY A 145 3.30 6.01 0.57
CA GLY A 145 3.08 5.82 -0.86
C GLY A 145 3.06 7.12 -1.68
N GLU A 146 2.60 8.23 -1.10
CA GLU A 146 2.66 9.54 -1.76
C GLU A 146 4.11 10.02 -1.87
N ALA A 147 4.88 9.94 -0.77
CA ALA A 147 6.29 10.34 -0.76
C ALA A 147 7.14 9.50 -1.72
N LEU A 148 6.94 8.18 -1.75
CA LEU A 148 7.68 7.26 -2.63
C LEU A 148 7.31 7.40 -4.10
N SER A 149 6.14 7.96 -4.40
CA SER A 149 5.69 8.20 -5.78
C SER A 149 6.16 9.57 -6.33
N LEU A 150 6.83 10.40 -5.53
CA LEU A 150 7.32 11.69 -5.99
C LEU A 150 8.36 11.53 -7.10
N THR A 151 8.20 12.31 -8.15
CA THR A 151 9.17 12.46 -9.24
C THR A 151 10.03 13.71 -9.02
N LEU A 152 11.09 13.88 -9.82
CA LEU A 152 11.89 15.11 -9.81
C LEU A 152 11.04 16.34 -10.18
N ALA A 153 10.06 16.18 -11.09
CA ALA A 153 9.12 17.23 -11.50
C ALA A 153 8.20 17.70 -10.36
N ASP A 154 7.94 16.82 -9.39
CA ASP A 154 6.99 17.10 -8.31
C ASP A 154 7.58 17.95 -7.19
N VAL A 155 8.90 18.13 -7.15
CA VAL A 155 9.58 18.83 -6.05
C VAL A 155 10.20 20.12 -6.57
N ASN A 156 9.46 21.22 -6.43
CA ASN A 156 9.94 22.55 -6.78
C ASN A 156 10.71 23.17 -5.60
N LEU A 157 12.04 23.05 -5.63
CA LEU A 157 12.93 23.58 -4.61
C LEU A 157 13.17 25.10 -4.71
N LEU A 158 12.76 25.74 -5.80
CA LEU A 158 12.82 27.20 -5.94
C LEU A 158 11.65 27.84 -5.19
N GLU A 159 10.46 27.28 -5.39
CA GLU A 159 9.24 27.76 -4.74
C GLU A 159 8.96 27.10 -3.38
N SER A 160 9.81 26.13 -2.98
CA SER A 160 9.61 25.33 -1.76
C SER A 160 8.22 24.66 -1.72
N LEU A 161 7.88 23.95 -2.81
CA LEU A 161 6.61 23.26 -2.98
C LEU A 161 6.81 21.80 -3.41
N ILE A 162 5.98 20.91 -2.86
CA ILE A 162 5.83 19.53 -3.34
C ILE A 162 4.43 19.36 -3.93
N MET A 163 4.37 18.91 -5.18
CA MET A 163 3.13 18.54 -5.84
C MET A 163 2.85 17.05 -5.61
N VAL A 164 1.81 16.77 -4.82
CA VAL A 164 1.38 15.39 -4.57
C VAL A 164 0.35 15.00 -5.60
N ARG A 165 0.76 14.15 -6.55
CA ARG A 165 -0.13 13.54 -7.54
C ARG A 165 -0.83 12.31 -6.94
N SER A 166 -2.04 12.02 -7.39
CA SER A 166 -2.71 10.73 -7.13
C SER A 166 -2.88 10.35 -5.65
N GLY A 167 -3.24 11.32 -4.79
CA GLY A 167 -3.67 11.03 -3.43
C GLY A 167 -4.94 10.16 -3.38
N LYS A 168 -5.40 9.79 -2.17
CA LYS A 168 -6.70 9.11 -2.01
C LYS A 168 -7.78 9.95 -2.73
N PHE A 169 -8.56 9.32 -3.60
CA PHE A 169 -9.56 9.96 -4.49
C PHE A 169 -8.99 10.78 -5.66
N PHE A 170 -7.77 10.52 -6.12
CA PHE A 170 -7.16 11.19 -7.28
C PHE A 170 -7.04 12.72 -7.15
N LYS A 171 -7.03 13.23 -5.91
CA LYS A 171 -6.86 14.66 -5.66
C LYS A 171 -5.38 15.02 -5.71
N THR A 172 -5.08 16.05 -6.48
CA THR A 172 -3.76 16.72 -6.48
C THR A 172 -3.76 17.82 -5.44
N ARG A 173 -2.64 18.00 -4.74
CA ARG A 173 -2.43 19.12 -3.82
C ARG A 173 -1.00 19.62 -3.85
N LEU A 174 -0.81 20.90 -3.57
CA LEU A 174 0.49 21.50 -3.31
C LEU A 174 0.76 21.50 -1.80
N VAL A 175 1.98 21.12 -1.42
CA VAL A 175 2.44 21.07 -0.03
C VAL A 175 3.65 22.00 0.10
N PRO A 176 3.49 23.16 0.76
CA PRO A 176 4.61 24.04 1.10
C PRO A 176 5.59 23.33 2.04
N ILE A 177 6.88 23.55 1.82
CA ILE A 177 7.95 23.00 2.65
C ILE A 177 8.78 24.11 3.27
N GLY A 178 9.23 23.90 4.51
CA GLY A 178 10.07 24.86 5.22
C GLY A 178 11.52 24.88 4.72
N PRO A 179 12.28 25.95 5.00
CA PRO A 179 13.63 26.15 4.46
C PRO A 179 14.61 25.03 4.80
N GLN A 180 14.50 24.45 6.01
CA GLN A 180 15.34 23.33 6.43
C GLN A 180 15.10 22.06 5.59
N LEU A 181 13.84 21.77 5.28
CA LEU A 181 13.51 20.63 4.42
C LEU A 181 13.93 20.91 2.97
N THR A 182 13.70 22.13 2.47
CA THR A 182 14.14 22.53 1.12
C THR A 182 15.64 22.33 0.93
N GLU A 183 16.46 22.75 1.91
CA GLU A 183 17.92 22.56 1.82
C GLU A 183 18.31 21.08 1.91
N THR A 184 17.65 20.31 2.76
CA THR A 184 17.88 18.86 2.86
C THR A 184 17.56 18.14 1.54
N LEU A 185 16.43 18.48 0.91
CA LEU A 185 16.03 17.95 -0.39
C LEU A 185 16.99 18.40 -1.50
N ARG A 186 17.46 19.65 -1.47
CA ARG A 186 18.46 20.16 -2.42
C ARG A 186 19.78 19.39 -2.34
N SER A 187 20.29 19.21 -1.13
CA SER A 187 21.50 18.42 -0.88
C SER A 187 21.34 16.97 -1.35
N TYR A 188 20.17 16.37 -1.10
CA TYR A 188 19.84 15.04 -1.59
C TYR A 188 19.86 14.95 -3.12
N VAL A 189 19.21 15.88 -3.83
CA VAL A 189 19.21 15.93 -5.30
C VAL A 189 20.62 16.12 -5.86
N GLN A 190 21.44 16.98 -5.25
CA GLN A 190 22.84 17.16 -5.65
C GLN A 190 23.66 15.87 -5.51
N ARG A 191 23.48 15.11 -4.42
CA ARG A 191 24.13 13.81 -4.23
C ARG A 191 23.64 12.79 -5.26
N ARG A 192 22.33 12.73 -5.51
CA ARG A 192 21.71 11.87 -6.52
C ARG A 192 22.23 12.15 -7.92
N ARG A 193 22.47 13.41 -8.29
CA ARG A 193 23.03 13.82 -9.59
C ARG A 193 24.46 13.33 -9.85
N LYS A 194 25.22 13.03 -8.80
CA LYS A 194 26.59 12.50 -8.90
C LYS A 194 26.63 10.98 -9.13
N LEU A 195 25.49 10.32 -9.12
CA LEU A 195 25.35 8.87 -9.29
C LEU A 195 24.70 8.55 -10.63
N PRO A 196 24.90 7.32 -11.17
CA PRO A 196 24.30 6.89 -12.42
C PRO A 196 22.79 6.60 -12.27
N CYS A 197 22.03 7.60 -11.82
CA CYS A 197 20.57 7.57 -11.71
C CYS A 197 19.94 8.38 -12.86
N PRO A 198 18.76 8.00 -13.36
CA PRO A 198 18.01 8.80 -14.33
C PRO A 198 17.73 10.21 -13.81
N GLN A 199 17.92 11.24 -14.63
CA GLN A 199 17.75 12.66 -14.25
C GLN A 199 16.57 13.35 -14.93
N GLY A 200 15.80 12.64 -15.75
CA GLY A 200 14.60 13.18 -16.39
C GLY A 200 13.53 13.56 -15.35
N GLU A 201 12.62 14.44 -15.72
CA GLU A 201 11.57 14.99 -14.84
C GLU A 201 10.72 13.90 -14.18
N ASP A 202 10.38 12.84 -14.92
CA ASP A 202 9.60 11.70 -14.42
C ASP A 202 10.42 10.69 -13.60
N SER A 203 11.72 10.93 -13.40
CA SER A 203 12.57 10.04 -12.60
C SER A 203 12.15 10.09 -11.14
N ALA A 204 12.19 8.94 -10.47
CA ALA A 204 11.89 8.87 -9.04
C ALA A 204 12.76 9.83 -8.23
N PHE A 205 12.11 10.63 -7.38
CA PHE A 205 12.79 11.52 -6.45
C PHE A 205 13.57 10.68 -5.45
N PHE A 206 12.88 9.84 -4.66
CA PHE A 206 13.50 8.86 -3.78
C PHE A 206 13.84 7.58 -4.54
N ALA A 207 15.10 7.46 -4.93
CA ALA A 207 15.58 6.36 -5.75
C ALA A 207 16.40 5.33 -4.96
N THR A 208 16.34 4.08 -5.41
CA THR A 208 17.32 3.05 -5.06
C THR A 208 18.63 3.28 -5.83
N ARG A 209 19.64 2.46 -5.54
CA ARG A 209 20.93 2.50 -6.25
C ARG A 209 20.79 2.40 -7.77
N SER A 210 19.82 1.64 -8.27
CA SER A 210 19.59 1.46 -9.71
C SER A 210 18.78 2.59 -10.34
N GLY A 211 18.42 3.63 -9.58
CA GLY A 211 17.60 4.74 -10.07
C GLY A 211 16.10 4.47 -10.08
N ASN A 212 15.67 3.25 -9.73
CA ASN A 212 14.26 2.89 -9.61
C ASN A 212 13.64 3.53 -8.36
N ALA A 213 12.32 3.77 -8.40
CA ALA A 213 11.57 4.22 -7.23
C ALA A 213 11.76 3.25 -6.05
N LEU A 214 11.91 3.81 -4.85
CA LEU A 214 11.90 3.02 -3.63
C LEU A 214 10.47 2.50 -3.38
N THR A 215 10.32 1.19 -3.19
CA THR A 215 9.03 0.54 -2.94
C THR A 215 8.94 0.04 -1.50
N TYR A 216 7.71 -0.17 -1.03
CA TYR A 216 7.40 -0.89 0.20
C TYR A 216 6.38 -1.97 -0.16
N ASP A 217 6.59 -3.17 0.37
CA ASP A 217 5.68 -4.31 0.23
C ASP A 217 4.64 -4.33 1.37
#